data_AF-A0A7C9EK59-F1
#
_entry.id   AF-A0A7C9EK59-F1
#
_cell.length_a   1.000
_cell.length_b   1.000
_cell.length_c   1.000
_cell.angle_alpha   90.00
_cell.angle_beta   90.00
_cell.angle_gamma   90.00
#
_symmetry.space_group_name_H-M   'P 1'
#
loop_
_entity.id
_entity.type
_entity.pdbx_description
1 polymer ?
#
loop_
_entity_poly.entity_id
_entity_poly.type
_entity_poly.pdbx_seq_one_letter_code
_entity_poly.pdbx_strand_id
1 'polypeptide(L)'
;KLKHLAVLGKLPKLKSLTIDGQWSASVEGLSSDLEYIENTTMSGSCSGVRAFGSEDSFFPSLEKLELCNLPKLKGWWSGDNNSDQEDGRLLPAFPRLCHLTIRNCPDLVSMPLCPTVEDLEIWNCNVSLRIMKSIDSGNSKLRTVSTGNMAHLRAALPIEAFQGLNRMSIGLDEKLEKLSEFKAVFRCCSSSLQQLQISCCPLSTALKHLTALKSLELDNMPSLSEAGEGVEDDGMPWRCLHSLRSLDLSHMQNMVKLPNWMRYLTTLEDL
;
A
#
# COMPACT_ATOMS: atom_id res chain seq x y z
N LYS A 1 -14.27 16.64 -16.28
CA LYS A 1 -13.07 17.34 -16.82
C LYS A 1 -12.25 17.92 -15.64
N LEU A 2 -11.37 17.13 -15.02
CA LEU A 2 -10.58 17.48 -13.83
C LEU A 2 -9.41 18.46 -14.12
N LYS A 3 -9.53 19.29 -15.16
CA LYS A 3 -8.47 20.22 -15.64
C LYS A 3 -8.20 21.40 -14.71
N HIS A 4 -8.87 21.48 -13.56
CA HIS A 4 -8.78 22.59 -12.60
C HIS A 4 -8.25 22.19 -11.22
N LEU A 5 -7.69 20.97 -11.05
CA LEU A 5 -7.13 20.56 -9.76
C LEU A 5 -5.96 21.48 -9.30
N ALA A 6 -5.26 22.11 -10.25
CA ALA A 6 -4.29 23.18 -10.02
C ALA A 6 -4.82 24.29 -9.09
N VAL A 7 -6.10 24.64 -9.23
CA VAL A 7 -6.74 25.70 -8.44
C VAL A 7 -6.95 25.25 -6.99
N LEU A 8 -7.22 23.96 -6.78
CA LEU A 8 -7.38 23.38 -5.44
C LEU A 8 -6.04 23.28 -4.71
N GLY A 9 -4.94 23.10 -5.43
CA GLY A 9 -3.60 22.98 -4.85
C GLY A 9 -3.08 24.19 -4.08
N LYS A 10 -3.70 25.35 -4.26
CA LYS A 10 -3.38 26.55 -3.49
C LYS A 10 -4.24 26.73 -2.24
N LEU A 11 -5.17 25.83 -1.95
CA LEU A 11 -6.03 25.93 -0.78
C LEU A 11 -5.23 25.63 0.49
N PRO A 12 -4.92 26.63 1.34
CA PRO A 12 -4.01 26.45 2.46
C PRO A 12 -4.62 25.63 3.60
N LYS A 13 -5.94 25.42 3.59
CA LYS A 13 -6.69 24.67 4.61
C LYS A 13 -7.21 23.33 4.13
N LEU A 14 -6.95 22.93 2.87
CA LEU A 14 -7.42 21.65 2.37
C LEU A 14 -6.62 20.51 3.02
N LYS A 15 -7.32 19.67 3.79
CA LYS A 15 -6.76 18.52 4.52
C LYS A 15 -7.03 17.18 3.86
N SER A 16 -8.11 17.07 3.10
CA SER A 16 -8.49 15.81 2.43
C SER A 16 -8.89 16.08 0.98
N LEU A 17 -8.38 15.24 0.09
CA LEU A 17 -8.68 15.27 -1.34
C LEU A 17 -8.95 13.84 -1.80
N THR A 18 -10.14 13.62 -2.36
CA THR A 18 -10.51 12.36 -2.99
C THR A 18 -10.81 12.63 -4.46
N ILE A 19 -10.13 11.90 -5.34
CA ILE A 19 -10.37 11.90 -6.78
C ILE A 19 -10.81 10.50 -7.15
N ASP A 20 -12.10 10.34 -7.41
CA ASP A 20 -12.69 9.08 -7.85
C ASP A 20 -13.17 9.20 -9.29
N GLY A 21 -12.59 8.38 -10.16
CA GLY A 21 -13.08 8.21 -11.52
C GLY A 21 -14.31 7.30 -11.52
N GLN A 22 -15.23 7.51 -12.45
CA GLN A 22 -16.38 6.61 -12.57
C GLN A 22 -15.89 5.26 -13.09
N TRP A 23 -15.85 4.25 -12.22
CA TRP A 23 -15.69 2.85 -12.63
C TRP A 23 -16.98 2.38 -13.32
N SER A 24 -16.99 2.42 -14.65
CA SER A 24 -18.07 1.82 -15.44
C SER A 24 -17.55 0.50 -16.02
N ALA A 25 -18.03 -0.62 -15.47
CA ALA A 25 -17.73 -1.96 -15.99
C ALA A 25 -18.46 -2.26 -17.32
N SER A 26 -19.21 -1.32 -17.89
CA SER A 26 -20.10 -1.58 -19.03
C SER A 26 -20.17 -0.47 -20.09
N VAL A 27 -19.30 0.55 -20.05
CA VAL A 27 -19.26 1.57 -21.11
C VAL A 27 -17.82 2.01 -21.36
N GLU A 28 -17.26 1.61 -22.49
CA GLU A 28 -15.94 2.05 -23.00
C GLU A 28 -15.85 3.56 -23.31
N GLY A 29 -16.84 4.37 -22.89
CA GLY A 29 -17.02 5.75 -23.34
C GLY A 29 -16.98 6.84 -22.26
N LEU A 30 -16.88 6.51 -20.97
CA LEU A 30 -16.90 7.49 -19.86
C LEU A 30 -15.62 7.51 -19.02
N SER A 31 -14.54 6.91 -19.53
CA SER A 31 -13.23 6.99 -18.89
C SER A 31 -12.80 8.46 -18.83
N SER A 32 -12.53 8.96 -17.61
CA SER A 32 -11.91 10.27 -17.46
C SER A 32 -10.57 10.28 -18.21
N ASP A 33 -10.47 11.04 -19.30
CA ASP A 33 -9.23 11.29 -20.09
C ASP A 33 -8.14 12.05 -19.30
N LEU A 34 -8.13 11.94 -17.98
CA LEU A 34 -7.17 12.62 -17.13
C LEU A 34 -5.87 11.83 -17.13
N GLU A 35 -4.93 12.23 -18.00
CA GLU A 35 -3.59 11.65 -18.00
C GLU A 35 -2.68 12.26 -16.92
N TYR A 36 -2.86 13.55 -16.66
CA TYR A 36 -2.07 14.28 -15.68
C TYR A 36 -2.95 15.26 -14.91
N ILE A 37 -2.62 15.47 -13.64
CA ILE A 37 -3.21 16.54 -12.83
C ILE A 37 -2.49 17.84 -13.21
N GLU A 38 -2.81 18.39 -14.39
CA GLU A 38 -2.09 19.53 -14.96
C GLU A 38 -2.13 20.78 -14.06
N ASN A 39 -1.01 21.52 -14.06
CA ASN A 39 -0.90 22.90 -13.60
C ASN A 39 -0.94 23.86 -14.81
N THR A 40 -2.11 24.15 -15.37
CA THR A 40 -2.25 25.01 -16.56
C THR A 40 -2.03 26.50 -16.30
N THR A 41 -1.38 26.90 -15.21
CA THR A 41 -1.09 28.34 -14.94
C THR A 41 0.37 28.76 -15.08
N MET A 42 1.28 27.91 -15.56
CA MET A 42 2.68 28.32 -15.76
C MET A 42 3.11 28.26 -17.23
N SER A 43 2.47 29.08 -18.08
CA SER A 43 3.06 29.57 -19.34
C SER A 43 4.12 30.67 -19.07
N GLY A 44 4.95 30.46 -18.05
CA GLY A 44 6.01 31.39 -17.66
C GLY A 44 7.04 30.61 -16.86
N SER A 45 8.17 30.32 -17.51
CA SER A 45 9.42 29.77 -16.98
C SER A 45 9.38 29.25 -15.54
N CYS A 46 9.22 27.95 -15.38
CA CYS A 46 9.64 27.27 -14.15
C CYS A 46 11.02 26.63 -14.33
N SER A 47 11.98 27.42 -14.78
CA SER A 47 13.39 27.20 -14.43
C SER A 47 13.58 27.77 -13.03
N GLY A 48 13.20 27.00 -12.01
CA GLY A 48 13.28 27.47 -10.63
C GLY A 48 13.05 26.33 -9.67
N VAL A 49 14.15 25.82 -9.12
CA VAL A 49 14.23 24.95 -7.94
C VAL A 49 13.27 25.46 -6.86
N ARG A 50 12.35 24.61 -6.36
CA ARG A 50 11.40 25.01 -5.30
C ARG A 50 11.68 24.20 -4.05
N ALA A 51 12.05 24.91 -2.99
CA ALA A 51 12.48 24.34 -1.71
C ALA A 51 11.32 23.70 -0.94
N PHE A 52 11.67 22.72 -0.09
CA PHE A 52 10.80 22.18 0.94
C PHE A 52 10.27 23.31 1.85
N GLY A 53 8.95 23.35 2.08
CA GLY A 53 8.35 24.19 3.12
C GLY A 53 8.12 25.66 2.79
N SER A 54 8.21 26.11 1.53
CA SER A 54 7.76 27.46 1.17
C SER A 54 6.22 27.54 1.08
N GLU A 55 5.69 28.76 1.26
CA GLU A 55 4.26 29.11 1.13
C GLU A 55 3.69 28.85 -0.28
N ASP A 56 4.53 28.46 -1.24
CA ASP A 56 4.19 28.06 -2.60
C ASP A 56 4.11 26.53 -2.80
N SER A 57 4.20 25.75 -1.73
CA SER A 57 4.01 24.30 -1.79
C SER A 57 2.57 23.97 -2.17
N PHE A 58 2.39 23.04 -3.10
CA PHE A 58 1.07 22.60 -3.55
C PHE A 58 0.47 21.70 -2.49
N PHE A 59 -0.71 22.04 -1.99
CA PHE A 59 -1.40 21.36 -0.89
C PHE A 59 -0.57 21.30 0.42
N PRO A 60 -0.23 22.45 1.03
CA PRO A 60 0.64 22.50 2.22
C PRO A 60 0.03 21.86 3.47
N SER A 61 -1.29 21.71 3.51
CA SER A 61 -2.06 21.17 4.63
C SER A 61 -2.71 19.82 4.37
N LEU A 62 -2.43 19.18 3.23
CA LEU A 62 -3.10 17.93 2.86
C LEU A 62 -2.57 16.78 3.70
N GLU A 63 -3.49 16.15 4.43
CA GLU A 63 -3.28 15.05 5.36
C GLU A 63 -3.76 13.72 4.76
N LYS A 64 -4.79 13.75 3.90
CA LYS A 64 -5.40 12.58 3.27
C LYS A 64 -5.57 12.75 1.76
N LEU A 65 -5.08 11.77 0.99
CA LEU A 65 -5.22 11.73 -0.47
C LEU A 65 -5.74 10.37 -0.92
N GLU A 66 -6.82 10.36 -1.69
CA GLU A 66 -7.40 9.16 -2.28
C GLU A 66 -7.50 9.30 -3.81
N LEU A 67 -6.96 8.33 -4.53
CA LEU A 67 -7.04 8.21 -5.99
C LEU A 67 -7.69 6.87 -6.31
N CYS A 68 -8.88 6.92 -6.88
CA CYS A 68 -9.66 5.72 -7.18
C CYS A 68 -10.08 5.73 -8.64
N ASN A 69 -9.93 4.60 -9.33
CA ASN A 69 -10.53 4.35 -10.65
C ASN A 69 -10.11 5.38 -11.72
N LEU A 70 -8.81 5.71 -11.77
CA LEU A 70 -8.24 6.65 -12.73
C LEU A 70 -7.37 5.88 -13.75
N PRO A 71 -7.98 5.21 -14.75
CA PRO A 71 -7.28 4.27 -15.62
C PRO A 71 -6.20 4.92 -16.49
N LYS A 72 -6.40 6.18 -16.89
CA LYS A 72 -5.49 6.91 -17.79
C LYS A 72 -4.47 7.77 -17.06
N LEU A 73 -4.55 7.90 -15.74
CA LEU A 73 -3.69 8.80 -14.96
C LEU A 73 -2.26 8.25 -14.96
N LYS A 74 -1.36 8.94 -15.66
CA LYS A 74 0.06 8.60 -15.80
C LYS A 74 0.92 9.20 -14.70
N GLY A 75 0.58 10.40 -14.24
CA GLY A 75 1.38 11.07 -13.22
C GLY A 75 0.71 12.28 -12.61
N TRP A 76 1.21 12.71 -11.46
CA TRP A 76 0.69 13.90 -10.78
C TRP A 76 1.05 15.20 -11.49
N TRP A 77 2.23 15.27 -12.11
CA TRP A 77 2.70 16.45 -12.82
C TRP A 77 3.07 16.08 -14.26
N SER A 78 2.60 16.85 -15.23
CA SER A 78 3.07 16.79 -16.62
C SER A 78 4.35 17.64 -16.75
N GLY A 79 5.46 17.15 -16.20
CA GLY A 79 6.79 17.72 -16.44
C GLY A 79 7.67 16.64 -17.05
N ASP A 80 8.49 16.99 -18.06
CA ASP A 80 9.34 16.07 -18.83
C ASP A 80 10.04 15.03 -17.94
N ASN A 81 9.48 13.82 -17.91
CA ASN A 81 10.05 12.66 -17.22
C ASN A 81 11.16 12.02 -18.04
N ASN A 82 11.95 12.81 -18.77
CA ASN A 82 12.98 12.29 -19.67
C ASN A 82 14.40 12.75 -19.30
N SER A 83 14.68 12.85 -18.01
CA SER A 83 16.07 12.80 -17.59
C SER A 83 16.25 11.83 -16.44
N ASP A 84 16.95 10.74 -16.76
CA ASP A 84 17.88 10.02 -15.88
C ASP A 84 18.98 10.96 -15.34
N GLN A 85 18.63 12.17 -14.93
CA GLN A 85 19.55 13.09 -14.30
C GLN A 85 19.53 12.82 -12.80
N GLU A 86 20.61 12.21 -12.36
CA GLU A 86 21.11 12.06 -10.99
C GLU A 86 21.34 13.40 -10.25
N ASP A 87 20.82 14.53 -10.77
CA ASP A 87 20.96 15.82 -10.14
C ASP A 87 19.80 16.05 -9.17
N GLY A 88 20.15 16.48 -7.94
CA GLY A 88 19.29 16.78 -6.79
C GLY A 88 18.18 17.84 -7.00
N ARG A 89 17.38 17.71 -8.06
CA ARG A 89 16.11 18.39 -8.25
C ARG A 89 15.12 17.80 -7.24
N LEU A 90 14.78 18.61 -6.24
CA LEU A 90 13.78 18.29 -5.23
C LEU A 90 12.49 17.89 -5.92
N LEU A 91 12.11 16.62 -5.82
CA LEU A 91 10.82 16.16 -6.30
C LEU A 91 9.72 16.89 -5.52
N PRO A 92 8.61 17.28 -6.17
CA PRO A 92 7.47 17.83 -5.45
C PRO A 92 7.03 16.83 -4.36
N ALA A 93 6.68 17.34 -3.19
CA ALA A 93 6.36 16.52 -2.02
C ALA A 93 5.07 16.99 -1.34
N PHE A 94 4.35 16.06 -0.71
CA PHE A 94 3.26 16.36 0.22
C PHE A 94 3.78 16.29 1.65
N PRO A 95 4.09 17.44 2.30
CA PRO A 95 4.83 17.46 3.56
C PRO A 95 4.01 17.01 4.78
N ARG A 96 2.68 16.94 4.66
CA ARG A 96 1.76 16.58 5.75
C ARG A 96 0.90 15.36 5.47
N LEU A 97 1.10 14.71 4.32
CA LEU A 97 0.27 13.59 3.92
C LEU A 97 0.56 12.40 4.81
N CYS A 98 -0.42 12.00 5.62
CA CYS A 98 -0.32 10.84 6.50
C CYS A 98 -1.16 9.66 6.00
N HIS A 99 -2.19 9.90 5.18
CA HIS A 99 -3.03 8.85 4.61
C HIS A 99 -3.01 8.93 3.08
N LEU A 100 -2.62 7.84 2.42
CA LEU A 100 -2.58 7.72 0.97
C LEU A 100 -3.26 6.45 0.50
N THR A 101 -4.30 6.60 -0.32
CA THR A 101 -5.00 5.48 -0.97
C THR A 101 -4.89 5.64 -2.48
N ILE A 102 -4.44 4.59 -3.16
CA ILE A 102 -4.37 4.53 -4.62
C ILE A 102 -4.98 3.18 -5.05
N ARG A 103 -6.11 3.23 -5.77
CA ARG A 103 -6.85 2.04 -6.22
C ARG A 103 -7.18 2.15 -7.71
N ASN A 104 -7.00 1.07 -8.46
CA ASN A 104 -7.39 0.97 -9.87
C ASN A 104 -6.79 2.11 -10.73
N CYS A 105 -5.49 2.34 -10.59
CA CYS A 105 -4.71 3.36 -11.32
C CYS A 105 -3.53 2.70 -12.08
N PRO A 106 -3.81 1.92 -13.14
CA PRO A 106 -2.82 1.06 -13.82
C PRO A 106 -1.70 1.82 -14.55
N ASP A 107 -1.96 3.04 -15.03
CA ASP A 107 -0.97 3.83 -15.78
C ASP A 107 -0.13 4.75 -14.88
N LEU A 108 -0.43 4.84 -13.59
CA LEU A 108 0.19 5.79 -12.67
C LEU A 108 1.62 5.39 -12.36
N VAL A 109 2.59 6.08 -12.96
CA VAL A 109 4.02 5.81 -12.78
C VAL A 109 4.70 6.80 -11.82
N SER A 110 4.16 8.00 -11.68
CA SER A 110 4.80 9.05 -10.87
C SER A 110 3.84 9.74 -9.90
N MET A 111 4.31 9.89 -8.67
CA MET A 111 3.64 10.61 -7.58
C MET A 111 4.61 11.58 -6.91
N PRO A 112 4.10 12.66 -6.27
CA PRO A 112 4.91 13.49 -5.38
C PRO A 112 5.42 12.63 -4.21
N LEU A 113 6.57 13.00 -3.65
CA LEU A 113 7.13 12.31 -2.49
C LEU A 113 6.23 12.48 -1.27
N CYS A 114 5.99 11.40 -0.54
CA CYS A 114 5.10 11.40 0.62
C CYS A 114 5.85 10.90 1.88
N PRO A 115 6.78 11.70 2.45
CA PRO A 115 7.67 11.23 3.52
C PRO A 115 6.98 11.01 4.88
N THR A 116 5.77 11.55 5.06
CA THR A 116 5.03 11.50 6.34
C THR A 116 3.94 10.43 6.38
N VAL A 117 3.83 9.58 5.35
CA VAL A 117 2.74 8.61 5.26
C VAL A 117 2.83 7.60 6.40
N GLU A 118 1.71 7.47 7.11
CA GLU A 118 1.50 6.52 8.21
C GLU A 118 0.60 5.37 7.75
N ASP A 119 -0.41 5.69 6.93
CA ASP A 119 -1.37 4.73 6.38
C ASP A 119 -1.33 4.75 4.85
N LEU A 120 -0.93 3.61 4.27
CA LEU A 120 -0.79 3.44 2.83
C LEU A 120 -1.69 2.32 2.33
N GLU A 121 -2.39 2.58 1.24
CA GLU A 121 -3.19 1.60 0.53
C GLU A 121 -2.92 1.64 -0.99
N ILE A 122 -2.54 0.52 -1.59
CA ILE A 122 -2.25 0.41 -3.03
C ILE A 122 -2.88 -0.86 -3.62
N TRP A 123 -3.83 -0.71 -4.53
CA TRP A 123 -4.50 -1.84 -5.20
C TRP A 123 -4.62 -1.62 -6.70
N ASN A 124 -4.34 -2.66 -7.50
CA ASN A 124 -4.47 -2.63 -8.97
C ASN A 124 -3.83 -1.38 -9.62
N CYS A 125 -2.55 -1.15 -9.30
CA CYS A 125 -1.78 0.01 -9.75
C CYS A 125 -0.60 -0.42 -10.61
N ASN A 126 0.13 0.55 -11.19
CA ASN A 126 1.36 0.24 -11.90
C ASN A 126 2.44 -0.27 -10.93
N VAL A 127 3.10 -1.38 -11.27
CA VAL A 127 4.24 -1.93 -10.51
C VAL A 127 5.47 -1.01 -10.53
N SER A 128 5.51 0.03 -11.37
CA SER A 128 6.61 1.00 -11.43
C SER A 128 6.35 2.25 -10.58
N LEU A 129 5.22 2.33 -9.88
CA LEU A 129 4.83 3.48 -9.08
C LEU A 129 5.85 3.73 -7.95
N ARG A 130 6.37 4.97 -7.88
CA ARG A 130 7.29 5.41 -6.83
C ARG A 130 6.64 6.47 -5.94
N ILE A 131 6.56 6.20 -4.64
CA ILE A 131 5.95 7.10 -3.64
C ILE A 131 7.03 7.67 -2.71
N MET A 132 8.05 6.88 -2.40
CA MET A 132 9.20 7.30 -1.60
C MET A 132 10.49 7.01 -2.36
N LYS A 133 11.42 7.98 -2.39
CA LYS A 133 12.83 7.70 -2.73
C LYS A 133 13.58 7.47 -1.43
N SER A 134 14.45 6.45 -1.39
CA SER A 134 15.53 6.20 -0.41
C SER A 134 15.63 7.27 0.69
N ILE A 135 14.67 7.27 1.61
CA ILE A 135 14.71 8.12 2.80
C ILE A 135 15.72 7.45 3.72
N ASP A 136 16.36 8.20 4.62
CA ASP A 136 17.07 7.61 5.75
C ASP A 136 16.18 6.56 6.41
N SER A 137 16.49 5.30 6.11
CA SER A 137 15.67 4.10 6.28
C SER A 137 15.18 3.86 7.73
N GLY A 138 15.66 4.64 8.70
CA GLY A 138 15.29 4.57 10.11
C GLY A 138 14.13 5.45 10.57
N ASN A 139 13.63 6.40 9.75
CA ASN A 139 12.62 7.39 10.18
C ASN A 139 11.23 7.23 9.53
N SER A 140 10.94 6.07 8.95
CA SER A 140 9.60 5.80 8.39
C SER A 140 8.50 5.91 9.45
N LYS A 141 7.47 6.68 9.15
CA LYS A 141 6.27 6.78 9.99
C LYS A 141 5.19 5.76 9.62
N LEU A 142 5.46 4.89 8.65
CA LEU A 142 4.51 3.89 8.18
C LEU A 142 4.08 2.96 9.32
N ARG A 143 2.76 2.85 9.53
CA ARG A 143 2.11 2.01 10.56
C ARG A 143 1.12 1.05 9.95
N THR A 144 0.43 1.45 8.88
CA THR A 144 -0.56 0.61 8.20
C THR A 144 -0.24 0.50 6.71
N VAL A 145 -0.30 -0.72 6.19
CA VAL A 145 -0.17 -0.99 4.75
C VAL A 145 -1.27 -1.94 4.30
N SER A 146 -1.91 -1.60 3.19
CA SER A 146 -2.86 -2.47 2.51
C SER A 146 -2.45 -2.61 1.04
N THR A 147 -2.29 -3.85 0.56
CA THR A 147 -1.97 -4.11 -0.85
C THR A 147 -2.52 -5.46 -1.32
N GLY A 148 -2.81 -5.56 -2.61
CA GLY A 148 -3.06 -6.84 -3.27
C GLY A 148 -1.90 -7.39 -4.08
N ASN A 149 -0.75 -6.70 -4.08
CA ASN A 149 0.38 -7.06 -4.93
C ASN A 149 1.72 -6.61 -4.30
N MET A 150 2.68 -7.53 -4.16
CA MET A 150 3.99 -7.21 -3.57
C MET A 150 4.91 -6.41 -4.47
N ALA A 151 4.79 -6.57 -5.78
CA ALA A 151 5.56 -5.78 -6.73
C ALA A 151 5.24 -4.28 -6.58
N HIS A 152 3.99 -3.91 -6.25
CA HIS A 152 3.61 -2.53 -5.97
C HIS A 152 4.39 -1.96 -4.77
N LEU A 153 4.43 -2.68 -3.65
CA LEU A 153 5.10 -2.20 -2.45
C LEU A 153 6.62 -2.11 -2.63
N ARG A 154 7.21 -3.10 -3.29
CA ARG A 154 8.67 -3.16 -3.54
C ARG A 154 9.14 -2.00 -4.43
N ALA A 155 8.32 -1.55 -5.36
CA ALA A 155 8.65 -0.40 -6.18
C ALA A 155 8.34 0.94 -5.50
N ALA A 156 7.27 0.98 -4.69
CA ALA A 156 6.82 2.20 -4.05
C ALA A 156 7.68 2.60 -2.83
N LEU A 157 8.18 1.62 -2.07
CA LEU A 157 8.83 1.81 -0.77
C LEU A 157 10.11 0.96 -0.62
N PRO A 158 11.14 1.47 0.08
CA PRO A 158 12.27 0.65 0.51
C PRO A 158 11.84 -0.33 1.62
N ILE A 159 12.53 -1.48 1.73
CA ILE A 159 12.15 -2.55 2.65
C ILE A 159 12.23 -2.13 4.14
N GLU A 160 13.11 -1.20 4.47
CA GLU A 160 13.26 -0.70 5.84
C GLU A 160 12.07 0.16 6.28
N ALA A 161 11.28 0.68 5.34
CA ALA A 161 10.08 1.45 5.66
C ALA A 161 9.05 0.63 6.46
N PHE A 162 9.11 -0.70 6.38
CA PHE A 162 8.21 -1.63 7.06
C PHE A 162 8.64 -1.96 8.50
N GLN A 163 9.81 -1.55 8.98
CA GLN A 163 10.30 -1.92 10.32
C GLN A 163 9.34 -1.53 11.45
N GLY A 164 8.65 -0.39 11.32
CA GLY A 164 7.67 0.11 12.31
C GLY A 164 6.22 -0.26 12.02
N LEU A 165 5.95 -1.17 11.08
CA LEU A 165 4.60 -1.49 10.63
C LEU A 165 3.81 -2.22 11.73
N ASN A 166 2.64 -1.70 12.08
CA ASN A 166 1.77 -2.26 13.11
C ASN A 166 0.64 -3.12 12.54
N ARG A 167 0.07 -2.68 11.41
CA ARG A 167 -1.05 -3.34 10.73
C ARG A 167 -0.74 -3.56 9.25
N MET A 168 -1.08 -4.74 8.76
CA MET A 168 -0.98 -5.09 7.34
C MET A 168 -2.25 -5.78 6.87
N SER A 169 -2.74 -5.43 5.69
CA SER A 169 -3.83 -6.12 5.01
C SER A 169 -3.37 -6.54 3.62
N ILE A 170 -3.58 -7.80 3.27
CA ILE A 170 -3.16 -8.41 2.01
C ILE A 170 -4.39 -9.03 1.36
N GLY A 171 -4.65 -8.73 0.09
CA GLY A 171 -5.65 -9.47 -0.69
C GLY A 171 -5.15 -9.78 -2.08
N LEU A 172 -4.72 -11.02 -2.29
CA LEU A 172 -4.14 -11.40 -3.57
C LEU A 172 -5.23 -11.74 -4.57
N ASP A 173 -4.98 -11.43 -5.85
CA ASP A 173 -5.68 -12.09 -6.94
C ASP A 173 -5.16 -13.54 -7.00
N GLU A 174 -6.07 -14.51 -6.90
CA GLU A 174 -5.79 -15.95 -6.91
C GLU A 174 -4.89 -16.39 -8.08
N LYS A 175 -4.87 -15.60 -9.16
CA LYS A 175 -4.13 -15.91 -10.39
C LYS A 175 -2.69 -15.40 -10.41
N LEU A 176 -2.31 -14.46 -9.54
CA LEU A 176 -1.12 -13.63 -9.77
C LEU A 176 0.00 -13.79 -8.75
N GLU A 177 -0.26 -14.07 -7.47
CA GLU A 177 0.81 -13.97 -6.46
C GLU A 177 0.76 -15.01 -5.33
N LYS A 178 1.93 -15.23 -4.71
CA LYS A 178 2.10 -16.12 -3.55
C LYS A 178 2.49 -15.30 -2.33
N LEU A 179 1.94 -15.63 -1.15
CA LEU A 179 2.32 -15.04 0.13
C LEU A 179 3.83 -15.10 0.43
N SER A 180 4.56 -16.03 -0.20
CA SER A 180 6.02 -16.13 -0.10
C SER A 180 6.76 -14.86 -0.50
N GLU A 181 6.17 -14.02 -1.35
CA GLU A 181 6.77 -12.74 -1.77
C GLU A 181 6.83 -11.72 -0.63
N PHE A 182 5.93 -11.82 0.35
CA PHE A 182 5.92 -10.97 1.54
C PHE A 182 6.96 -11.38 2.59
N LYS A 183 7.66 -12.51 2.42
CA LYS A 183 8.58 -13.06 3.43
C LYS A 183 9.65 -12.07 3.88
N ALA A 184 10.17 -11.24 2.97
CA ALA A 184 11.13 -10.19 3.31
C ALA A 184 10.50 -9.12 4.20
N VAL A 185 9.29 -8.66 3.87
CA VAL A 185 8.54 -7.67 4.65
C VAL A 185 8.20 -8.21 6.04
N PHE A 186 7.66 -9.44 6.12
CA PHE A 186 7.36 -10.09 7.40
C PHE A 186 8.58 -10.24 8.31
N ARG A 187 9.78 -10.45 7.73
CA ARG A 187 11.01 -10.45 8.51
C ARG A 187 11.33 -9.06 9.05
N CYS A 188 11.17 -8.02 8.23
CA CYS A 188 11.44 -6.64 8.62
C CYS A 188 10.47 -6.10 9.67
N CYS A 189 9.19 -6.47 9.63
CA CYS A 189 8.18 -6.06 10.62
C CYS A 189 7.90 -7.10 11.72
N SER A 190 8.76 -8.11 11.87
CA SER A 190 8.55 -9.27 12.76
C SER A 190 8.22 -8.91 14.21
N SER A 191 8.81 -7.85 14.74
CA SER A 191 8.64 -7.38 16.13
C SER A 191 7.57 -6.29 16.31
N SER A 192 7.11 -5.67 15.22
CA SER A 192 6.21 -4.51 15.25
C SER A 192 4.79 -4.85 14.77
N LEU A 193 4.65 -5.81 13.86
CA LEU A 193 3.36 -6.18 13.28
C LEU A 193 2.49 -6.91 14.30
N GLN A 194 1.35 -6.30 14.65
CA GLN A 194 0.40 -6.83 15.63
C GLN A 194 -0.91 -7.28 14.99
N GLN A 195 -1.25 -6.73 13.82
CA GLN A 195 -2.51 -6.99 13.13
C GLN A 195 -2.23 -7.35 11.68
N LEU A 196 -2.72 -8.51 11.25
CA LEU A 196 -2.56 -8.99 9.88
C LEU A 196 -3.89 -9.50 9.36
N GLN A 197 -4.32 -8.99 8.21
CA GLN A 197 -5.44 -9.51 7.46
C GLN A 197 -4.93 -10.11 6.16
N ILE A 198 -5.37 -11.31 5.81
CA ILE A 198 -5.05 -11.99 4.55
C ILE A 198 -6.35 -12.47 3.92
N SER A 199 -6.56 -12.11 2.66
CA SER A 199 -7.69 -12.58 1.86
C SER A 199 -7.22 -13.28 0.58
N CYS A 200 -7.99 -14.29 0.15
CA CYS A 200 -7.86 -14.95 -1.16
C CYS A 200 -6.46 -15.52 -1.50
N CYS A 201 -5.69 -15.98 -0.51
CA CYS A 201 -4.31 -16.42 -0.72
C CYS A 201 -4.05 -17.84 -0.16
N PRO A 202 -3.29 -18.71 -0.85
CA PRO A 202 -2.79 -19.91 -0.21
C PRO A 202 -1.78 -19.54 0.88
N LEU A 203 -1.93 -20.16 2.05
CA LEU A 203 -0.98 -19.94 3.15
C LEU A 203 0.43 -20.42 2.79
N SER A 204 1.42 -19.75 3.37
CA SER A 204 2.82 -20.13 3.21
C SER A 204 3.54 -20.13 4.56
N THR A 205 4.71 -20.76 4.58
CA THR A 205 5.63 -20.77 5.74
C THR A 205 6.16 -19.37 6.10
N ALA A 206 5.82 -18.32 5.35
CA ALA A 206 6.27 -16.96 5.60
C ALA A 206 5.77 -16.37 6.94
N LEU A 207 4.63 -16.85 7.46
CA LEU A 207 4.05 -16.36 8.72
C LEU A 207 4.91 -16.62 9.95
N LYS A 208 5.85 -17.57 9.89
CA LYS A 208 6.71 -17.95 11.02
C LYS A 208 7.56 -16.79 11.58
N HIS A 209 7.70 -15.71 10.82
CA HIS A 209 8.46 -14.53 11.22
C HIS A 209 7.67 -13.56 12.10
N LEU A 210 6.34 -13.72 12.22
CA LEU A 210 5.45 -12.74 12.85
C LEU A 210 5.20 -13.05 14.33
N THR A 211 6.25 -12.97 15.16
CA THR A 211 6.19 -13.37 16.58
C THR A 211 5.43 -12.37 17.46
N ALA A 212 5.29 -11.11 17.04
CA ALA A 212 4.53 -10.08 17.75
C ALA A 212 3.04 -10.02 17.39
N LEU A 213 2.58 -10.87 16.47
CA LEU A 213 1.22 -10.84 15.94
C LEU A 213 0.19 -11.16 17.02
N LYS A 214 -0.81 -10.30 17.19
CA LYS A 214 -1.88 -10.42 18.20
C LYS A 214 -3.23 -10.73 17.60
N SER A 215 -3.50 -10.24 16.39
CA SER A 215 -4.77 -10.45 15.70
C SER A 215 -4.49 -10.84 14.24
N LEU A 216 -5.08 -11.95 13.81
CA LEU A 216 -4.97 -12.49 12.47
C LEU A 216 -6.36 -12.68 11.90
N GLU A 217 -6.67 -12.02 10.80
CA GLU A 217 -7.91 -12.19 10.07
C GLU A 217 -7.61 -12.91 8.75
N LEU A 218 -8.33 -14.00 8.51
CA LEU A 218 -8.21 -14.81 7.32
C LEU A 218 -9.57 -14.84 6.63
N ASP A 219 -9.61 -14.33 5.41
CA ASP A 219 -10.84 -14.21 4.63
C ASP A 219 -10.75 -15.01 3.32
N ASN A 220 -11.78 -15.78 3.02
CA ASN A 220 -11.92 -16.54 1.78
C ASN A 220 -10.64 -17.32 1.39
N MET A 221 -10.11 -18.15 2.29
CA MET A 221 -8.84 -18.85 2.09
C MET A 221 -9.06 -20.22 1.42
N PRO A 222 -8.60 -20.45 0.17
CA PRO A 222 -8.96 -21.65 -0.60
C PRO A 222 -8.35 -22.96 -0.07
N SER A 223 -7.19 -22.91 0.61
CA SER A 223 -6.42 -24.09 1.05
C SER A 223 -6.06 -24.06 2.55
N LEU A 224 -6.87 -23.38 3.38
CA LEU A 224 -6.58 -23.24 4.82
C LEU A 224 -6.65 -24.57 5.59
N SER A 225 -7.52 -25.49 5.17
CA SER A 225 -7.68 -26.82 5.78
C SER A 225 -6.44 -27.69 5.64
N GLU A 226 -5.71 -27.53 4.53
CA GLU A 226 -4.51 -28.31 4.19
C GLU A 226 -3.23 -27.66 4.72
N ALA A 227 -3.31 -26.43 5.25
CA ALA A 227 -2.18 -25.64 5.71
C ALA A 227 -1.54 -26.24 6.98
N GLY A 228 -0.82 -27.35 6.84
CA GLY A 228 -0.27 -28.13 7.94
C GLY A 228 -0.29 -29.64 7.76
N GLU A 229 -0.95 -30.15 6.70
CA GLU A 229 -0.91 -31.57 6.39
C GLU A 229 0.44 -31.94 5.77
N GLY A 230 1.17 -32.87 6.40
CA GLY A 230 2.44 -33.40 5.87
C GLY A 230 3.69 -32.56 6.14
N VAL A 231 3.60 -31.46 6.91
CA VAL A 231 4.79 -30.70 7.34
C VAL A 231 5.27 -31.25 8.68
N GLU A 232 6.55 -31.65 8.76
CA GLU A 232 7.20 -32.04 10.01
C GLU A 232 7.05 -30.95 11.09
N ASP A 233 6.90 -31.36 12.35
CA ASP A 233 6.50 -30.53 13.51
C ASP A 233 7.37 -29.27 13.72
N ASP A 234 8.61 -29.25 13.20
CA ASP A 234 9.56 -28.12 13.32
C ASP A 234 9.42 -27.07 12.19
N GLY A 235 8.65 -27.38 11.14
CA GLY A 235 8.40 -26.49 9.98
C GLY A 235 7.10 -25.69 10.06
N MET A 236 6.31 -25.86 11.13
CA MET A 236 4.93 -25.39 11.20
C MET A 236 4.84 -23.88 11.53
N PRO A 237 4.34 -23.01 10.62
CA PRO A 237 4.40 -21.55 10.82
C PRO A 237 3.59 -21.06 12.02
N TRP A 238 2.55 -21.80 12.41
CA TRP A 238 1.65 -21.45 13.50
C TRP A 238 2.28 -21.57 14.90
N ARG A 239 3.31 -22.41 15.07
CA ARG A 239 4.03 -22.55 16.36
C ARG A 239 4.74 -21.28 16.79
N CYS A 240 5.12 -20.43 15.82
CA CYS A 240 5.80 -19.18 16.08
C CYS A 240 4.84 -18.05 16.49
N LEU A 241 3.52 -18.25 16.37
CA LEU A 241 2.50 -17.25 16.67
C LEU A 241 2.08 -17.28 18.15
N HIS A 242 3.06 -17.29 19.05
CA HIS A 242 2.85 -17.40 20.51
C HIS A 242 2.25 -16.13 21.15
N SER A 243 2.03 -15.06 20.38
CA SER A 243 1.43 -13.81 20.85
C SER A 243 -0.01 -13.63 20.35
N LEU A 244 -0.50 -14.56 19.53
CA LEU A 244 -1.79 -14.45 18.86
C LEU A 244 -2.92 -14.64 19.87
N ARG A 245 -3.80 -13.64 19.96
CA ARG A 245 -4.95 -13.60 20.88
C ARG A 245 -6.28 -13.67 20.16
N SER A 246 -6.35 -13.15 18.95
CA SER A 246 -7.57 -13.12 18.14
C SER A 246 -7.31 -13.71 16.77
N LEU A 247 -8.18 -14.62 16.34
CA LEU A 247 -8.18 -15.23 15.02
C LEU A 247 -9.59 -15.10 14.44
N ASP A 248 -9.75 -14.41 13.32
CA ASP A 248 -11.02 -14.35 12.59
C ASP A 248 -10.91 -15.21 11.33
N LEU A 249 -11.87 -16.12 11.14
CA LEU A 249 -11.98 -16.98 9.96
C LEU A 249 -13.29 -16.65 9.23
N SER A 250 -13.21 -15.77 8.24
CA SER A 250 -14.35 -15.28 7.48
C SER A 250 -14.44 -15.93 6.09
N HIS A 251 -15.68 -16.12 5.61
CA HIS A 251 -15.98 -16.62 4.26
C HIS A 251 -15.27 -17.93 3.83
N MET A 252 -15.08 -18.87 4.77
CA MET A 252 -14.35 -20.13 4.53
C MET A 252 -15.20 -21.20 3.82
N GLN A 253 -15.25 -21.15 2.48
CA GLN A 253 -16.14 -22.02 1.69
C GLN A 253 -15.81 -23.52 1.77
N ASN A 254 -14.54 -23.89 2.01
CA ASN A 254 -14.07 -25.28 2.02
C ASN A 254 -13.82 -25.86 3.43
N MET A 255 -14.06 -25.08 4.49
CA MET A 255 -13.79 -25.53 5.86
C MET A 255 -14.94 -26.34 6.44
N VAL A 256 -14.86 -27.67 6.30
CA VAL A 256 -15.80 -28.60 6.93
C VAL A 256 -15.44 -28.88 8.39
N LYS A 257 -14.17 -28.71 8.77
CA LYS A 257 -13.65 -28.94 10.13
C LYS A 257 -12.59 -27.91 10.47
N LEU A 258 -12.42 -27.64 11.77
CA LEU A 258 -11.32 -26.83 12.27
C LEU A 258 -9.98 -27.55 12.00
N PRO A 259 -8.97 -26.85 11.44
CA PRO A 259 -7.71 -27.47 11.09
C PRO A 259 -6.89 -27.86 12.33
N ASN A 260 -6.08 -28.92 12.19
CA ASN A 260 -5.26 -29.41 13.29
C ASN A 260 -4.23 -28.40 13.80
N TRP A 261 -3.82 -27.44 12.97
CA TRP A 261 -2.83 -26.43 13.31
C TRP A 261 -3.30 -25.46 14.40
N MET A 262 -4.61 -25.34 14.62
CA MET A 262 -5.16 -24.50 15.68
C MET A 262 -4.68 -24.94 17.07
N ARG A 263 -4.30 -26.21 17.25
CA ARG A 263 -3.73 -26.72 18.51
C ARG A 263 -2.44 -26.01 18.93
N TYR A 264 -1.74 -25.37 18.00
CA TYR A 264 -0.50 -24.66 18.26
C TYR A 264 -0.74 -23.21 18.75
N LEU A 265 -1.96 -22.69 18.61
CA LEU A 265 -2.33 -21.34 19.05
C LEU A 265 -2.73 -21.32 20.52
N THR A 266 -1.76 -21.58 21.39
CA THR A 266 -2.00 -21.77 22.84
C THR A 266 -2.41 -20.50 23.59
N THR A 267 -2.21 -19.32 23.00
CA THR A 267 -2.56 -18.01 23.59
C THR A 267 -3.85 -17.40 23.05
N LEU A 268 -4.57 -18.14 22.20
CA LEU A 268 -5.78 -17.65 21.56
C LEU A 268 -6.90 -17.43 22.60
N GLU A 269 -7.49 -16.24 22.58
CA GLU A 269 -8.57 -15.78 23.46
C GLU A 269 -9.90 -15.67 22.68
N ASP A 270 -9.84 -15.18 21.43
CA ASP A 270 -10.99 -14.95 20.56
C ASP A 270 -10.85 -15.72 19.22
N LEU A 271 -11.93 -16.39 18.79
CA LEU A 271 -12.06 -17.13 17.52
C LEU A 271 -13.40 -16.81 16.83
#